data_AF-A0A958FHK2-F1
#
_entry.id   AF-A0A958FHK2-F1
#
_cell.length_a   1.000
_cell.length_b   1.000
_cell.length_c   1.000
_cell.angle_alpha   90.00
_cell.angle_beta   90.00
_cell.angle_gamma   90.00
#
_symmetry.space_group_name_H-M   'P 1'
#
loop_
_entity.id
_entity.type
_entity.pdbx_description
1 polymer ?
#
loop_
_entity_poly.entity_id
_entity_poly.type
_entity_poly.pdbx_seq_one_letter_code
_entity_poly.pdbx_strand_id
1 'polypeptide(L)'
;QWGQDGERIRNLRRNTDMAIYTPGSSAGLPVSILKSFAAPDSKLLEDLDLLRDRIQTTASGILELLGMKVDPLQSREHILLANIIEHSWMAGKDLDLGSLIQLIQNPPIERIGVFDLESFYPAKERFKLSMTLNNLLAAPGFQSWLEGEALDVGSMLYTPSGTPRTSIFSIAHLSDAERMFFVTLLLNQILGWMRTQSG
;
A
#
# COMPACT_ATOMS: atom_id res chain seq x y z
N GLN A 1 -17.63 -30.80 22.22
CA GLN A 1 -18.54 -29.98 21.40
C GLN A 1 -18.20 -28.52 21.63
N TRP A 2 -18.14 -27.70 20.57
CA TRP A 2 -17.55 -26.35 20.60
C TRP A 2 -18.42 -25.26 21.30
N GLY A 3 -19.54 -25.62 21.91
CA GLY A 3 -20.40 -24.68 22.66
C GLY A 3 -21.06 -23.58 21.82
N GLN A 4 -21.22 -23.80 20.51
CA GLN A 4 -21.85 -22.87 19.56
C GLN A 4 -23.17 -23.45 19.09
N ASP A 5 -24.30 -22.89 19.54
CA ASP A 5 -25.62 -23.28 19.04
C ASP A 5 -26.03 -22.47 17.79
N GLY A 6 -27.13 -22.88 17.15
CA GLY A 6 -27.64 -22.18 15.98
C GLY A 6 -28.13 -20.76 16.26
N GLU A 7 -28.54 -20.45 17.49
CA GLU A 7 -28.93 -19.10 17.89
C GLU A 7 -27.75 -18.14 17.86
N ARG A 8 -26.58 -18.57 18.34
CA ARG A 8 -25.37 -17.74 18.28
C ARG A 8 -24.97 -17.40 16.85
N ILE A 9 -25.07 -18.35 15.91
CA ILE A 9 -24.80 -18.09 14.47
C ILE A 9 -25.83 -17.11 13.88
N ARG A 10 -27.12 -17.25 14.24
CA ARG A 10 -28.16 -16.32 13.80
C ARG A 10 -27.91 -14.91 14.33
N ASN A 11 -27.52 -14.77 15.59
CA ASN A 11 -27.20 -13.48 16.19
C ASN A 11 -26.00 -12.81 15.52
N LEU A 12 -24.94 -13.57 15.22
CA LEU A 12 -23.81 -13.05 14.44
C LEU A 12 -24.25 -12.51 13.08
N ARG A 13 -25.03 -13.30 12.32
CA ARG A 13 -25.50 -12.89 10.98
C ARG A 13 -26.44 -11.68 11.00
N ARG A 14 -27.17 -11.45 12.10
CA ARG A 14 -28.08 -10.29 12.24
C ARG A 14 -27.35 -9.00 12.61
N ASN A 15 -26.29 -9.12 13.40
CA ASN A 15 -25.62 -7.97 14.01
C ASN A 15 -24.31 -7.59 13.31
N THR A 16 -23.91 -8.33 12.27
CA THR A 16 -22.62 -8.13 11.61
C THR A 16 -22.77 -8.36 10.12
N ASP A 17 -22.25 -7.43 9.34
CA ASP A 17 -22.10 -7.59 7.90
C ASP A 17 -20.95 -8.55 7.58
N MET A 18 -21.02 -9.30 6.49
CA MET A 18 -19.95 -10.22 6.09
C MET A 18 -19.52 -9.93 4.66
N ALA A 19 -18.27 -9.55 4.49
CA ALA A 19 -17.70 -9.13 3.22
C ALA A 19 -16.50 -10.02 2.87
N ILE A 20 -16.48 -10.53 1.62
CA ILE A 20 -15.34 -11.26 1.07
C ILE A 20 -14.71 -10.39 -0.02
N TYR A 21 -13.51 -9.92 0.25
CA TYR A 21 -12.72 -9.08 -0.61
C TYR A 21 -11.70 -9.90 -1.39
N THR A 22 -11.52 -9.57 -2.67
CA THR A 22 -10.59 -10.24 -3.59
C THR A 22 -9.71 -9.22 -4.29
N PRO A 23 -8.57 -8.80 -3.71
CA PRO A 23 -7.66 -7.86 -4.37
C PRO A 23 -7.19 -8.42 -5.72
N GLY A 24 -7.15 -7.57 -6.75
CA GLY A 24 -6.74 -7.99 -8.10
C GLY A 24 -7.72 -8.94 -8.82
N SER A 25 -8.93 -9.14 -8.30
CA SER A 25 -9.94 -10.04 -8.89
C SER A 25 -11.36 -9.54 -8.64
N SER A 26 -12.27 -9.85 -9.57
CA SER A 26 -13.71 -9.56 -9.44
C SER A 26 -14.53 -10.76 -8.94
N ALA A 27 -13.87 -11.81 -8.43
CA ALA A 27 -14.55 -13.01 -7.92
C ALA A 27 -15.33 -12.75 -6.61
N GLY A 28 -14.94 -11.71 -5.85
CA GLY A 28 -15.64 -11.18 -4.69
C GLY A 28 -15.75 -9.66 -4.79
N LEU A 29 -15.72 -8.97 -3.64
CA LEU A 29 -15.66 -7.51 -3.63
C LEU A 29 -14.25 -7.05 -4.04
N PRO A 30 -14.09 -6.26 -5.13
CA PRO A 30 -12.79 -5.76 -5.53
C PRO A 30 -12.27 -4.72 -4.53
N VAL A 31 -10.95 -4.66 -4.39
CA VAL A 31 -10.25 -3.72 -3.50
C VAL A 31 -9.26 -2.90 -4.31
N SER A 32 -9.44 -1.59 -4.26
CA SER A 32 -8.58 -0.63 -4.93
C SER A 32 -7.40 -0.23 -4.05
N ILE A 33 -6.20 -0.25 -4.62
CA ILE A 33 -4.97 0.20 -3.97
C ILE A 33 -4.64 1.68 -4.27
N LEU A 34 -5.51 2.41 -4.98
CA LEU A 34 -5.20 3.77 -5.45
C LEU A 34 -4.81 4.73 -4.32
N LYS A 35 -5.43 4.58 -3.15
CA LYS A 35 -5.16 5.41 -1.98
C LYS A 35 -4.06 4.87 -1.06
N SER A 36 -3.45 3.73 -1.40
CA SER A 36 -2.51 3.05 -0.52
C SER A 36 -1.19 3.81 -0.33
N PHE A 37 -0.89 4.79 -1.19
CA PHE A 37 0.32 5.61 -1.15
C PHE A 37 0.06 7.06 -0.69
N ALA A 38 -1.16 7.37 -0.24
CA ALA A 38 -1.51 8.67 0.31
C ALA A 38 -0.61 9.03 1.50
N ALA A 39 -0.41 10.34 1.69
CA ALA A 39 0.36 10.84 2.81
C ALA A 39 -0.29 10.38 4.13
N PRO A 40 0.53 10.02 5.13
CA PRO A 40 0.01 9.74 6.46
C PRO A 40 -0.72 10.96 7.05
N ASP A 41 -1.56 10.71 8.06
CA ASP A 41 -2.12 11.78 8.86
C ASP A 41 -1.03 12.58 9.60
N SER A 42 -1.42 13.76 10.10
CA SER A 42 -0.49 14.68 10.77
C SER A 42 0.17 14.07 12.01
N LYS A 43 -0.52 13.19 12.75
CA LYS A 43 0.06 12.56 13.95
C LYS A 43 1.21 11.63 13.59
N LEU A 44 1.07 10.86 12.50
CA LEU A 44 2.13 9.99 12.04
C LEU A 44 3.27 10.80 11.39
N LEU A 45 2.96 11.89 10.67
CA LEU A 45 3.99 12.80 10.14
C LEU A 45 4.85 13.44 11.25
N GLU A 46 4.29 13.68 12.43
CA GLU A 46 5.00 14.21 13.60
C GLU A 46 5.88 13.17 14.31
N ASP A 47 5.64 11.88 14.11
CA ASP A 47 6.45 10.79 14.66
C ASP A 47 7.46 10.29 13.61
N LEU A 48 8.70 10.78 13.70
CA LEU A 48 9.75 10.52 12.72
C LEU A 48 10.13 9.04 12.61
N ASP A 49 10.09 8.27 13.70
CA ASP A 49 10.46 6.85 13.66
C ASP A 49 9.36 6.06 12.95
N LEU A 50 8.10 6.35 13.25
CA LEU A 50 6.96 5.72 12.58
C LEU A 50 6.85 6.12 11.10
N LEU A 51 7.16 7.37 10.80
CA LEU A 51 7.20 7.87 9.43
C LEU A 51 8.26 7.12 8.62
N ARG A 52 9.47 6.99 9.16
CA ARG A 52 10.57 6.25 8.53
C ARG A 52 10.19 4.80 8.27
N ASP A 53 9.65 4.09 9.26
CA ASP A 53 9.20 2.70 9.07
C ASP A 53 8.18 2.59 7.94
N ARG A 54 7.17 3.47 7.92
CA ARG A 54 6.14 3.48 6.87
C ARG A 54 6.74 3.76 5.49
N ILE A 55 7.68 4.70 5.38
CA ILE A 55 8.40 4.99 4.12
C ILE A 55 9.16 3.76 3.63
N GLN A 56 9.95 3.15 4.52
CA GLN A 56 10.79 1.99 4.19
C GLN A 56 9.95 0.80 3.72
N THR A 57 8.88 0.46 4.46
CA THR A 57 7.98 -0.63 4.10
C THR A 57 7.21 -0.34 2.81
N THR A 58 6.82 0.91 2.56
CA THR A 58 6.14 1.30 1.32
C THR A 58 7.06 1.16 0.11
N ALA A 59 8.30 1.65 0.21
CA ALA A 59 9.30 1.50 -0.84
C ALA A 59 9.61 0.02 -1.14
N SER A 60 9.78 -0.81 -0.10
CA SER A 60 10.00 -2.25 -0.27
C SER A 60 8.82 -2.92 -0.97
N GLY A 61 7.59 -2.67 -0.53
CA GLY A 61 6.39 -3.26 -1.12
C GLY A 61 6.24 -2.93 -2.61
N ILE A 62 6.53 -1.68 -3.00
CA ILE A 62 6.50 -1.28 -4.42
C ILE A 62 7.53 -2.05 -5.23
N LEU A 63 8.77 -2.19 -4.74
CA LEU A 63 9.82 -2.86 -5.50
C LEU A 63 9.62 -4.37 -5.58
N GLU A 64 9.11 -4.99 -4.53
CA GLU A 64 8.71 -6.40 -4.53
C GLU A 64 7.59 -6.67 -5.55
N LEU A 65 6.62 -5.76 -5.67
CA LEU A 65 5.57 -5.85 -6.70
C LEU A 65 6.15 -5.80 -8.12
N LEU A 66 7.24 -5.06 -8.33
CA LEU A 66 8.00 -5.06 -9.58
C LEU A 66 8.89 -6.31 -9.76
N GLY A 67 8.81 -7.29 -8.86
CA GLY A 67 9.61 -8.50 -8.87
C GLY A 67 11.07 -8.28 -8.49
N MET A 68 11.39 -7.15 -7.84
CA MET A 68 12.75 -6.83 -7.42
C MET A 68 13.00 -7.31 -6.00
N LYS A 69 14.06 -8.09 -5.80
CA LYS A 69 14.58 -8.38 -4.46
C LYS A 69 15.41 -7.20 -4.01
N VAL A 70 14.99 -6.56 -2.92
CA VAL A 70 15.63 -5.32 -2.44
C VAL A 70 16.16 -5.48 -1.04
N ASP A 71 17.35 -4.93 -0.82
CA ASP A 71 17.91 -4.67 0.49
C ASP A 71 17.70 -3.17 0.76
N PRO A 72 16.88 -2.78 1.76
CA PRO A 72 16.60 -1.38 2.07
C PRO A 72 17.84 -0.51 2.27
N LEU A 73 18.98 -1.11 2.66
CA LEU A 73 20.22 -0.37 2.94
C LEU A 73 21.16 -0.31 1.73
N GLN A 74 20.97 -1.15 0.71
CA GLN A 74 21.92 -1.29 -0.40
C GLN A 74 21.30 -1.02 -1.78
N SER A 75 20.01 -1.27 -1.95
CA SER A 75 19.33 -1.12 -3.23
C SER A 75 19.12 0.36 -3.55
N ARG A 76 19.74 0.84 -4.64
CA ARG A 76 19.65 2.25 -5.08
C ARG A 76 18.21 2.65 -5.44
N GLU A 77 17.44 1.73 -6.01
CA GLU A 77 16.01 1.86 -6.29
C GLU A 77 15.22 2.14 -5.01
N HIS A 78 15.51 1.38 -3.95
CA HIS A 78 14.84 1.51 -2.66
C HIS A 78 15.14 2.86 -2.03
N ILE A 79 16.43 3.21 -1.96
CA ILE A 79 16.88 4.49 -1.41
C ILE A 79 16.25 5.66 -2.16
N LEU A 80 16.21 5.61 -3.50
CA LEU A 80 15.54 6.64 -4.30
C LEU A 80 14.05 6.76 -3.95
N LEU A 81 13.31 5.64 -3.97
CA LEU A 81 11.87 5.65 -3.69
C LEU A 81 11.58 6.15 -2.28
N ALA A 82 12.36 5.70 -1.29
CA ALA A 82 12.21 6.14 0.09
C ALA A 82 12.36 7.67 0.21
N ASN A 83 13.37 8.27 -0.44
CA ASN A 83 13.56 9.72 -0.41
C ASN A 83 12.44 10.47 -1.16
N ILE A 84 11.94 9.93 -2.28
CA ILE A 84 10.81 10.54 -3.03
C ILE A 84 9.53 10.55 -2.17
N ILE A 85 9.25 9.41 -1.52
CA ILE A 85 8.09 9.24 -0.65
C ILE A 85 8.20 10.18 0.55
N GLU A 86 9.36 10.20 1.22
CA GLU A 86 9.64 11.11 2.34
C GLU A 86 9.40 12.57 1.96
N HIS A 87 10.00 13.03 0.85
CA HIS A 87 9.85 14.40 0.39
C HIS A 87 8.39 14.77 0.13
N SER A 88 7.64 13.87 -0.51
CA SER A 88 6.24 14.12 -0.86
C SER A 88 5.34 14.15 0.37
N TRP A 89 5.51 13.17 1.28
CA TRP A 89 4.71 13.07 2.50
C TRP A 89 5.02 14.20 3.50
N MET A 90 6.28 14.60 3.65
CA MET A 90 6.62 15.76 4.48
C MET A 90 6.05 17.08 3.92
N ALA A 91 5.82 17.15 2.60
CA ALA A 91 5.14 18.26 1.96
C ALA A 91 3.59 18.14 2.04
N GLY A 92 3.05 17.13 2.72
CA GLY A 92 1.61 16.85 2.80
C GLY A 92 1.00 16.47 1.46
N LYS A 93 1.80 15.97 0.50
CA LYS A 93 1.34 15.58 -0.83
C LYS A 93 1.09 14.08 -0.90
N ASP A 94 -0.12 13.73 -1.31
CA ASP A 94 -0.47 12.37 -1.63
C ASP A 94 0.30 11.87 -2.85
N LEU A 95 0.61 10.57 -2.84
CA LEU A 95 1.15 9.87 -3.97
C LEU A 95 0.14 8.86 -4.51
N ASP A 96 0.19 8.69 -5.82
CA ASP A 96 -0.33 7.56 -6.57
C ASP A 96 0.77 6.99 -7.50
N LEU A 97 0.51 5.86 -8.14
CA LEU A 97 1.48 5.23 -9.05
C LEU A 97 1.89 6.14 -10.22
N GLY A 98 0.97 6.96 -10.74
CA GLY A 98 1.25 7.88 -11.85
C GLY A 98 2.20 9.00 -11.44
N SER A 99 1.92 9.65 -10.32
CA SER A 99 2.79 10.67 -9.73
C SER A 99 4.16 10.09 -9.35
N LEU A 100 4.21 8.84 -8.86
CA LEU A 100 5.46 8.18 -8.52
C LEU A 100 6.32 7.91 -9.76
N ILE A 101 5.73 7.46 -10.88
CA ILE A 101 6.44 7.32 -12.17
C ILE A 101 7.09 8.64 -12.58
N GLN A 102 6.37 9.76 -12.47
CA GLN A 102 6.89 11.08 -12.82
C GLN A 102 8.04 11.51 -11.88
N LEU A 103 7.87 11.31 -10.57
CA LEU A 103 8.88 11.65 -9.57
C LEU A 103 10.11 10.75 -9.66
N ILE A 104 9.99 9.50 -10.09
CA ILE A 104 11.18 8.65 -10.35
C ILE A 104 11.99 9.22 -11.50
N GLN A 105 11.35 9.71 -12.57
CA GLN A 105 12.06 10.29 -13.71
C GLN A 105 12.73 11.61 -13.34
N ASN A 106 12.00 12.47 -12.63
CA ASN A 106 12.44 13.82 -12.24
C ASN A 106 12.26 14.02 -10.72
N PRO A 107 13.09 13.38 -9.90
CA PRO A 107 12.96 13.47 -8.44
C PRO A 107 13.35 14.85 -7.94
N PRO A 108 12.64 15.40 -6.93
CA PRO A 108 12.98 16.66 -6.29
C PRO A 108 14.15 16.48 -5.30
N ILE A 109 15.22 15.80 -5.73
CA ILE A 109 16.37 15.38 -4.92
C ILE A 109 17.65 15.67 -5.70
N GLU A 110 18.53 16.49 -5.15
CA GLU A 110 19.82 16.80 -5.79
C GLU A 110 20.91 15.79 -5.41
N ARG A 111 20.85 15.25 -4.18
CA ARG A 111 21.88 14.38 -3.59
C ARG A 111 21.30 13.23 -2.78
N ILE A 112 22.01 12.11 -2.77
CA ILE A 112 21.76 10.97 -1.90
C ILE A 112 23.04 10.70 -1.12
N GLY A 113 22.98 10.90 0.20
CA GLY A 113 24.17 10.92 1.04
C GLY A 113 25.17 11.98 0.55
N VAL A 114 26.41 11.57 0.28
CA VAL A 114 27.48 12.47 -0.20
C VAL A 114 27.56 12.56 -1.73
N PHE A 115 26.79 11.76 -2.45
CA PHE A 115 26.85 11.70 -3.91
C PHE A 115 25.74 12.55 -4.55
N ASP A 116 26.08 13.22 -5.65
CA ASP A 116 25.06 13.80 -6.53
C ASP A 116 24.16 12.70 -7.10
N LEU A 117 22.87 12.99 -7.24
CA LEU A 117 21.87 12.02 -7.68
C LEU A 117 22.26 11.35 -9.00
N GLU A 118 22.82 12.11 -9.94
CA GLU A 118 23.18 11.57 -11.25
C GLU A 118 24.37 10.61 -11.21
N SER A 119 25.25 10.75 -10.21
CA SER A 119 26.32 9.78 -9.95
C SER A 119 25.78 8.55 -9.22
N PHE A 120 24.86 8.75 -8.27
CA PHE A 120 24.30 7.67 -7.46
C PHE A 120 23.37 6.77 -8.30
N TYR A 121 22.36 7.35 -8.95
CA TYR A 121 21.36 6.63 -9.72
C TYR A 121 20.97 7.42 -10.98
N PRO A 122 21.74 7.27 -12.09
CA PRO A 122 21.64 8.06 -13.31
C PRO A 122 20.24 8.09 -13.94
N ALA A 123 19.96 9.12 -14.75
CA ALA A 123 18.69 9.31 -15.44
C ALA A 123 18.26 8.10 -16.28
N LYS A 124 19.21 7.41 -16.90
CA LYS A 124 18.94 6.17 -17.67
C LYS A 124 18.41 5.04 -16.77
N GLU A 125 18.95 4.90 -15.57
CA GLU A 125 18.52 3.90 -14.60
C GLU A 125 17.16 4.29 -14.00
N ARG A 126 16.97 5.57 -13.65
CA ARG A 126 15.65 6.13 -13.24
C ARG A 126 14.58 5.87 -14.28
N PHE A 127 14.88 6.14 -15.55
CA PHE A 127 13.95 5.90 -16.65
C PHE A 127 13.58 4.42 -16.75
N LYS A 128 14.56 3.50 -16.62
CA LYS A 128 14.31 2.06 -16.60
C LYS A 128 13.38 1.65 -15.45
N LEU A 129 13.60 2.15 -14.24
CA LEU A 129 12.72 1.90 -13.10
C LEU A 129 11.29 2.39 -13.36
N SER A 130 11.16 3.63 -13.86
CA SER A 130 9.86 4.22 -14.19
C SER A 130 9.13 3.44 -15.28
N MET A 131 9.86 2.89 -16.26
CA MET A 131 9.29 2.08 -17.33
C MET A 131 8.79 0.73 -16.80
N THR A 132 9.53 0.09 -15.89
CA THR A 132 9.08 -1.14 -15.23
C THR A 132 7.78 -0.90 -14.46
N LEU A 133 7.68 0.20 -13.71
CA LEU A 133 6.47 0.57 -12.99
C LEU A 133 5.30 0.90 -13.93
N ASN A 134 5.56 1.60 -15.03
CA ASN A 134 4.55 1.88 -16.05
C ASN A 134 4.04 0.60 -16.73
N ASN A 135 4.93 -0.36 -17.02
CA ASN A 135 4.53 -1.63 -17.63
C ASN A 135 3.60 -2.43 -16.72
N LEU A 136 3.83 -2.40 -15.40
CA LEU A 136 2.90 -2.98 -14.43
C LEU A 136 1.54 -2.28 -14.50
N LEU A 137 1.50 -0.95 -14.45
CA LEU A 137 0.27 -0.17 -14.50
C LEU A 137 -0.53 -0.42 -15.80
N ALA A 138 0.17 -0.58 -16.92
CA ALA A 138 -0.41 -0.87 -18.22
C ALA A 138 -0.81 -2.35 -18.39
N ALA A 139 -0.42 -3.25 -17.49
CA ALA A 139 -0.75 -4.67 -17.59
C ALA A 139 -2.26 -4.86 -17.40
N PRO A 140 -2.96 -5.59 -18.30
CA PRO A 140 -4.41 -5.82 -18.17
C PRO A 140 -4.80 -6.45 -16.84
N GLY A 141 -3.98 -7.36 -16.32
CA GLY A 141 -4.20 -8.00 -15.02
C GLY A 141 -4.06 -7.07 -13.81
N PHE A 142 -3.44 -5.89 -13.98
CA PHE A 142 -3.29 -4.91 -12.91
C PHE A 142 -4.48 -3.94 -12.80
N GLN A 143 -5.33 -3.85 -13.83
CA GLN A 143 -6.49 -2.95 -13.82
C GLN A 143 -7.48 -3.29 -12.68
N SER A 144 -7.65 -4.57 -12.38
CA SER A 144 -8.49 -5.05 -11.28
C SER A 144 -8.01 -4.61 -9.88
N TRP A 145 -6.75 -4.16 -9.76
CA TRP A 145 -6.21 -3.60 -8.52
C TRP A 145 -6.56 -2.13 -8.33
N LEU A 146 -6.98 -1.45 -9.39
CA LEU A 146 -7.35 -0.04 -9.34
C LEU A 146 -8.87 0.14 -9.14
N GLU A 147 -9.65 -0.90 -9.40
CA GLU A 147 -11.09 -0.93 -9.26
C GLU A 147 -11.55 -1.34 -7.85
N GLY A 148 -12.77 -0.93 -7.48
CA GLY A 148 -13.42 -1.35 -6.25
C GLY A 148 -13.31 -0.39 -5.08
N GLU A 149 -13.62 -0.90 -3.89
CA GLU A 149 -13.58 -0.12 -2.65
C GLU A 149 -12.11 0.17 -2.28
N ALA A 150 -11.81 1.42 -1.91
CA ALA A 150 -10.46 1.75 -1.46
C ALA A 150 -10.09 0.92 -0.22
N LEU A 151 -8.81 0.55 -0.11
CA LEU A 151 -8.27 -0.12 1.08
C LEU A 151 -8.25 0.82 2.30
N ASP A 152 -9.42 1.10 2.86
CA ASP A 152 -9.64 1.93 4.05
C ASP A 152 -10.12 1.07 5.21
N VAL A 153 -9.33 0.97 6.27
CA VAL A 153 -9.60 0.02 7.37
C VAL A 153 -10.89 0.35 8.12
N GLY A 154 -11.25 1.63 8.23
CA GLY A 154 -12.50 2.04 8.87
C GLY A 154 -13.72 1.45 8.15
N SER A 155 -13.78 1.64 6.83
CA SER A 155 -14.86 1.14 5.96
C SER A 155 -14.84 -0.40 5.83
N MET A 156 -13.67 -1.02 6.01
CA MET A 156 -13.53 -2.48 6.05
C MET A 156 -13.99 -3.07 7.39
N LEU A 157 -13.99 -2.31 8.49
CA LEU A 157 -14.45 -2.78 9.80
C LEU A 157 -15.90 -2.40 10.11
N TYR A 158 -16.42 -1.35 9.48
CA TYR A 158 -17.78 -0.86 9.72
C TYR A 158 -18.44 -0.43 8.41
N THR A 159 -19.71 -0.79 8.28
CA THR A 159 -20.58 -0.27 7.21
C THR A 159 -20.82 1.24 7.39
N PRO A 160 -21.27 1.97 6.36
CA PRO A 160 -21.65 3.39 6.50
C PRO A 160 -22.72 3.66 7.55
N SER A 161 -23.57 2.68 7.89
CA SER A 161 -24.58 2.78 8.96
C SER A 161 -24.03 2.49 10.36
N GLY A 162 -22.72 2.20 10.49
CA GLY A 162 -22.06 1.87 11.76
C GLY A 162 -22.16 0.39 12.18
N THR A 163 -22.80 -0.47 11.37
CA THR A 163 -22.86 -1.90 11.65
C THR A 163 -21.45 -2.50 11.52
N PRO A 164 -20.96 -3.28 12.51
CA PRO A 164 -19.69 -3.98 12.40
C PRO A 164 -19.67 -4.93 11.20
N ARG A 165 -18.49 -5.09 10.60
CA ARG A 165 -18.26 -5.94 9.44
C ARG A 165 -17.17 -6.96 9.73
N THR A 166 -17.43 -8.22 9.41
CA THR A 166 -16.41 -9.24 9.27
C THR A 166 -15.88 -9.22 7.85
N SER A 167 -14.64 -8.77 7.69
CA SER A 167 -13.97 -8.67 6.38
C SER A 167 -12.97 -9.79 6.19
N ILE A 168 -13.17 -10.56 5.12
CA ILE A 168 -12.31 -11.69 4.73
C ILE A 168 -11.60 -11.29 3.44
N PHE A 169 -10.27 -11.23 3.46
CA PHE A 169 -9.47 -11.02 2.26
C PHE A 169 -9.00 -12.38 1.72
N SER A 170 -9.52 -12.78 0.57
CA SER A 170 -9.05 -13.97 -0.14
C SER A 170 -7.89 -13.60 -1.07
N ILE A 171 -6.73 -14.20 -0.85
CA ILE A 171 -5.48 -13.93 -1.58
C ILE A 171 -4.87 -15.19 -2.21
N ALA A 172 -5.67 -16.26 -2.30
CA ALA A 172 -5.21 -17.55 -2.81
C ALA A 172 -4.95 -17.54 -4.33
N HIS A 173 -5.59 -16.64 -5.07
CA HIS A 173 -5.40 -16.48 -6.51
C HIS A 173 -4.18 -15.63 -6.87
N LEU A 174 -3.61 -14.91 -5.89
CA LEU A 174 -2.47 -14.04 -6.11
C LEU A 174 -1.17 -14.85 -6.22
N SER A 175 -0.30 -14.41 -7.14
CA SER A 175 1.11 -14.82 -7.13
C SER A 175 1.79 -14.41 -5.81
N ASP A 176 2.94 -14.99 -5.49
CA ASP A 176 3.63 -14.68 -4.24
C ASP A 176 4.02 -13.19 -4.15
N ALA A 177 4.45 -12.56 -5.25
CA ALA A 177 4.78 -11.14 -5.28
C ALA A 177 3.55 -10.25 -5.03
N GLU A 178 2.45 -10.52 -5.71
CA GLU A 178 1.17 -9.81 -5.51
C GLU A 178 0.63 -10.00 -4.10
N ARG A 179 0.76 -11.22 -3.56
CA ARG A 179 0.31 -11.56 -2.21
C ARG A 179 1.11 -10.79 -1.16
N MET A 180 2.44 -10.81 -1.26
CA MET A 180 3.32 -10.07 -0.34
C MET A 180 3.07 -8.57 -0.42
N PHE A 181 2.91 -8.04 -1.64
CA PHE A 181 2.54 -6.64 -1.85
C PHE A 181 1.22 -6.28 -1.16
N PHE A 182 0.15 -7.05 -1.41
CA PHE A 182 -1.15 -6.79 -0.80
C PHE A 182 -1.13 -6.88 0.72
N VAL A 183 -0.48 -7.91 1.27
CA VAL A 183 -0.36 -8.09 2.73
C VAL A 183 0.40 -6.92 3.34
N THR A 184 1.48 -6.47 2.71
CA THR A 184 2.26 -5.32 3.15
C THR A 184 1.40 -4.05 3.18
N LEU A 185 0.65 -3.79 2.11
CA LEU A 185 -0.28 -2.65 2.07
C LEU A 185 -1.36 -2.74 3.15
N LEU A 186 -2.00 -3.90 3.29
CA LEU A 186 -3.05 -4.11 4.28
C LEU A 186 -2.55 -3.89 5.71
N LEU A 187 -1.39 -4.44 6.05
CA LEU A 187 -0.80 -4.27 7.37
C LEU A 187 -0.41 -2.82 7.65
N ASN A 188 0.14 -2.11 6.65
CA ASN A 188 0.42 -0.68 6.77
C ASN A 188 -0.85 0.15 7.01
N GLN A 189 -1.93 -0.16 6.30
CA GLN A 189 -3.22 0.51 6.50
C GLN A 189 -3.80 0.22 7.88
N ILE A 190 -3.73 -1.03 8.35
CA ILE A 190 -4.19 -1.42 9.70
C ILE A 190 -3.38 -0.69 10.77
N LEU A 191 -2.06 -0.69 10.64
CA LEU A 191 -1.15 -0.04 11.58
C LEU A 191 -1.33 1.49 11.60
N GLY A 192 -1.51 2.12 10.44
CA GLY A 192 -1.87 3.54 10.34
C GLY A 192 -3.21 3.81 11.04
N TRP A 193 -4.25 3.06 10.70
CA TRP A 193 -5.57 3.21 11.28
C TRP A 193 -5.58 3.04 12.80
N MET A 194 -4.96 1.98 13.34
CA MET A 194 -4.93 1.72 14.78
C MET A 194 -4.33 2.89 15.57
N ARG A 195 -3.33 3.59 15.02
CA ARG A 195 -2.68 4.74 15.66
C ARG A 195 -3.57 6.00 15.69
N THR A 196 -4.57 6.06 14.83
CA THR A 196 -5.56 7.16 14.85
C THR A 196 -6.63 6.98 15.93
N GLN A 197 -6.83 5.75 16.42
CA GLN A 197 -7.89 5.44 17.38
C GLN A 197 -7.53 5.97 18.78
N SER A 198 -8.54 6.47 19.50
CA SER A 198 -8.40 6.80 20.92
C SER A 198 -8.20 5.51 21.72
N GLY A 199 -7.12 5.44 22.50
CA GLY A 199 -6.90 4.38 23.49
C GLY A 199 -7.82 4.50 24.70
#